data_AF-A0A412MHY7-F1
#
_entry.id   AF-A0A412MHY7-F1
#
_cell.length_a   1.000
_cell.length_b   1.000
_cell.length_c   1.000
_cell.angle_alpha   90.00
_cell.angle_beta   90.00
_cell.angle_gamma   90.00
#
_symmetry.space_group_name_H-M   'P 1'
#
loop_
_entity.id
_entity.type
_entity.pdbx_description
1 polymer ?
#
loop_
_entity_poly.entity_id
_entity_poly.type
_entity_poly.pdbx_seq_one_letter_code
_entity_poly.pdbx_strand_id
1 'polypeptide(L)'
;MKTYWENITKAEKDNVDRGLYMILPLRYRGSFQDVSLAETDEEISKLVFDSSDFTELLSVKCRKENFVKRFSMNSKVQAVRENWNGEVSREWNQEIREAFRFDDLQLFIFHNGIAFLTVYIAYKNKDVGEIYRFINPGYVDENSEDKKTVQDLLLEVLEKDIFRLIQKKIGLDVSWFTQDSESKKYIIKEAYRLNISALPKRSEDNGILKRLAYNGHRLIDITRDFVDESEEDVEYATGAKDVDDEHYGWACAITSQEISYAYGPGPGKNKPLNATGLLGRAEEDLLLTMIVMYQKYTCMIFNEKIHQSFINGANQLKKEETLRNLKREALEFVSYGTLAPSQISRWNNVCETYRSLQKLNGVNEALEEISQKINLLNEEQDRIDGKRESRVSMIITVFGLVSIISAALQTLDYISTGKPLMIIGFLITIVAILVFFLYLILSEIKKKRKRQYHNSLMQEKEL
;
A
#
# COMPACT_ATOMS: atom_id res chain seq x y z
N MET A 1 33.93 -12.33 10.65
CA MET A 1 34.13 -12.15 9.19
C MET A 1 35.35 -12.89 8.64
N LYS A 2 36.58 -12.62 9.12
CA LYS A 2 37.80 -13.27 8.60
C LYS A 2 37.74 -14.81 8.56
N THR A 3 37.36 -15.45 9.67
CA THR A 3 37.21 -16.92 9.79
C THR A 3 36.15 -17.50 8.84
N TYR A 4 35.05 -16.76 8.63
CA TYR A 4 34.00 -17.20 7.72
C TYR A 4 34.54 -17.33 6.27
N TRP A 5 35.45 -16.46 5.87
CA TRP A 5 35.98 -16.37 4.51
C TRP A 5 37.36 -17.03 4.31
N GLU A 6 37.91 -17.69 5.33
CA GLU A 6 39.32 -18.16 5.38
C GLU A 6 39.66 -19.20 4.32
N ASN A 7 38.71 -20.08 3.98
CA ASN A 7 38.88 -21.15 2.99
C ASN A 7 38.20 -20.89 1.64
N ILE A 8 37.80 -19.64 1.38
CA ILE A 8 37.16 -19.25 0.12
C ILE A 8 38.13 -18.39 -0.68
N THR A 9 38.46 -18.81 -1.89
CA THR A 9 39.38 -18.10 -2.78
C THR A 9 38.82 -16.74 -3.20
N LYS A 10 39.68 -15.82 -3.66
CA LYS A 10 39.23 -14.52 -4.20
C LYS A 10 38.29 -14.71 -5.40
N ALA A 11 38.59 -15.64 -6.30
CA ALA A 11 37.74 -15.95 -7.44
C ALA A 11 36.35 -16.45 -7.01
N GLU A 12 36.24 -17.28 -5.97
CA GLU A 12 34.95 -17.72 -5.43
C GLU A 12 34.17 -16.57 -4.78
N LYS A 13 34.85 -15.69 -4.04
CA LYS A 13 34.25 -14.48 -3.43
C LYS A 13 33.69 -13.53 -4.48
N ASP A 14 34.45 -13.31 -5.55
CA ASP A 14 34.08 -12.39 -6.64
C ASP A 14 32.91 -12.94 -7.46
N ASN A 15 32.78 -14.26 -7.54
CA ASN A 15 31.74 -14.96 -8.31
C ASN A 15 30.51 -15.38 -7.50
N VAL A 16 30.39 -14.94 -6.24
CA VAL A 16 29.16 -15.10 -5.45
C VAL A 16 27.98 -14.53 -6.23
N ASP A 17 26.94 -15.36 -6.41
CA ASP A 17 25.69 -14.95 -7.05
C ASP A 17 24.95 -13.94 -6.16
N ARG A 18 24.54 -12.84 -6.76
CA ARG A 18 23.71 -11.81 -6.15
C ARG A 18 22.57 -11.44 -7.08
N GLY A 19 21.53 -10.84 -6.50
CA GLY A 19 20.39 -10.35 -7.25
C GLY A 19 19.77 -9.14 -6.58
N LEU A 20 19.04 -8.37 -7.36
CA LEU A 20 18.27 -7.22 -6.92
C LEU A 20 16.93 -7.21 -7.65
N TYR A 21 15.83 -7.27 -6.90
CA TYR A 21 14.52 -6.87 -7.40
C TYR A 21 14.32 -5.38 -7.14
N MET A 22 14.06 -4.63 -8.20
CA MET A 22 13.49 -3.28 -8.10
C MET A 22 11.97 -3.39 -8.17
N ILE A 23 11.29 -2.83 -7.18
CA ILE A 23 9.83 -2.91 -7.04
C ILE A 23 9.25 -1.57 -7.45
N LEU A 24 8.75 -1.49 -8.67
CA LEU A 24 8.27 -0.25 -9.27
C LEU A 24 6.76 -0.12 -9.06
N PRO A 25 6.28 0.86 -8.27
CA PRO A 25 4.86 1.02 -7.99
C PRO A 25 4.13 1.63 -9.19
N LEU A 26 2.97 1.05 -9.50
CA LEU A 26 2.08 1.45 -10.58
C LEU A 26 0.66 1.74 -10.04
N ARG A 27 -0.04 2.62 -10.75
CA ARG A 27 -1.50 2.74 -10.69
C ARG A 27 -2.09 2.13 -11.94
N TYR A 28 -3.29 1.58 -11.83
CA TYR A 28 -4.03 1.11 -13.00
C TYR A 28 -5.49 1.56 -12.99
N ARG A 29 -6.05 1.67 -14.20
CA ARG A 29 -7.47 1.86 -14.46
C ARG A 29 -8.01 0.64 -15.22
N GLY A 30 -9.19 0.20 -14.82
CA GLY A 30 -9.84 -1.01 -15.34
C GLY A 30 -10.47 -1.84 -14.22
N SER A 31 -11.12 -2.93 -14.60
CA SER A 31 -11.72 -3.88 -13.65
C SER A 31 -10.72 -4.96 -13.29
N PHE A 32 -10.40 -5.10 -12.00
CA PHE A 32 -9.57 -6.20 -11.51
C PHE A 32 -10.21 -7.58 -11.79
N GLN A 33 -11.55 -7.66 -11.80
CA GLN A 33 -12.27 -8.90 -12.06
C GLN A 33 -12.13 -9.35 -13.50
N ASP A 34 -12.02 -8.39 -14.42
CA ASP A 34 -11.95 -8.67 -15.86
C ASP A 34 -10.53 -9.08 -16.30
N VAL A 35 -9.54 -8.91 -15.42
CA VAL A 35 -8.17 -9.37 -15.64
C VAL A 35 -8.17 -10.89 -15.80
N SER A 36 -8.04 -11.33 -17.05
CA SER A 36 -7.94 -12.73 -17.44
C SER A 36 -6.96 -12.85 -18.60
N LEU A 37 -6.24 -13.97 -18.66
CA LEU A 37 -5.37 -14.31 -19.78
C LEU A 37 -5.91 -15.55 -20.46
N ALA A 38 -5.71 -15.66 -21.78
CA ALA A 38 -5.88 -16.92 -22.47
C ALA A 38 -4.87 -17.94 -21.92
N GLU A 39 -5.29 -19.19 -21.72
CA GLU A 39 -4.45 -20.25 -21.16
C GLU A 39 -3.16 -20.52 -21.98
N THR A 40 -3.14 -20.08 -23.24
CA THR A 40 -2.03 -20.28 -24.19
C THR A 40 -1.29 -18.99 -24.55
N ASP A 41 -1.35 -17.93 -23.73
CA ASP A 41 -0.59 -16.71 -24.04
C ASP A 41 0.92 -16.95 -23.87
N GLU A 42 1.66 -16.90 -24.98
CA GLU A 42 3.11 -17.10 -24.99
C GLU A 42 3.89 -15.88 -24.47
N GLU A 43 3.27 -14.69 -24.46
CA GLU A 43 3.93 -13.45 -24.06
C GLU A 43 3.79 -13.20 -22.55
N ILE A 44 2.67 -13.58 -21.95
CA ILE A 44 2.42 -13.43 -20.51
C ILE A 44 1.96 -14.76 -19.92
N SER A 45 2.70 -15.26 -18.93
CA SER A 45 2.30 -16.46 -18.19
C SER A 45 1.79 -16.09 -16.80
N LYS A 46 0.74 -16.77 -16.38
CA LYS A 46 0.16 -16.61 -15.04
C LYS A 46 1.01 -17.38 -14.03
N LEU A 47 1.33 -16.73 -12.91
CA LEU A 47 2.07 -17.35 -11.82
C LEU A 47 1.13 -17.62 -10.64
N VAL A 48 1.24 -18.83 -10.08
CA VAL A 48 0.46 -19.25 -8.92
C VAL A 48 1.25 -19.00 -7.65
N PHE A 49 0.56 -18.60 -6.60
CA PHE A 49 1.10 -18.52 -5.27
C PHE A 49 1.02 -19.88 -4.60
N ASP A 50 2.14 -20.60 -4.53
CA ASP A 50 2.26 -21.86 -3.81
C ASP A 50 3.52 -21.80 -2.95
N SER A 51 3.33 -21.69 -1.63
CA SER A 51 4.40 -21.56 -0.65
C SER A 51 4.05 -22.37 0.58
N SER A 52 5.03 -23.15 1.06
CA SER A 52 4.95 -23.87 2.33
C SER A 52 5.20 -22.98 3.53
N ASP A 53 5.84 -21.83 3.32
CA ASP A 53 6.23 -20.90 4.38
C ASP A 53 5.04 -20.01 4.81
N PHE A 54 4.00 -19.89 3.98
CA PHE A 54 2.80 -19.12 4.31
C PHE A 54 1.67 -19.96 4.90
N THR A 55 0.81 -19.31 5.71
CA THR A 55 -0.40 -19.98 6.20
C THR A 55 -1.35 -20.30 5.04
N GLU A 56 -2.17 -21.32 5.23
CA GLU A 56 -3.24 -21.64 4.28
C GLU A 56 -4.18 -20.45 4.04
N LEU A 57 -4.41 -19.61 5.07
CA LEU A 57 -5.24 -18.41 4.94
C LEU A 57 -4.67 -17.44 3.90
N LEU A 58 -3.38 -17.09 3.99
CA LEU A 58 -2.72 -16.22 3.03
C LEU A 58 -2.67 -16.88 1.65
N SER A 59 -2.25 -18.15 1.59
CA SER A 59 -2.16 -18.89 0.33
C SER A 59 -3.51 -18.99 -0.37
N VAL A 60 -4.62 -19.16 0.36
CA VAL A 60 -5.99 -19.14 -0.22
C VAL A 60 -6.37 -17.74 -0.67
N LYS A 61 -6.05 -16.70 0.10
CA LYS A 61 -6.33 -15.30 -0.27
C LYS A 61 -5.66 -14.93 -1.59
N CYS A 62 -4.41 -15.34 -1.79
CA CYS A 62 -3.66 -15.12 -3.01
C CYS A 62 -4.11 -16.03 -4.17
N ARG A 63 -4.34 -17.33 -3.93
CA ARG A 63 -4.79 -18.29 -4.97
C ARG A 63 -6.20 -18.04 -5.49
N LYS A 64 -7.10 -17.49 -4.67
CA LYS A 64 -8.46 -17.14 -5.10
C LYS A 64 -8.50 -15.95 -6.07
N GLU A 65 -7.37 -15.29 -6.33
CA GLU A 65 -7.21 -14.19 -7.29
C GLU A 65 -8.15 -13.00 -7.08
N ASN A 66 -8.79 -12.94 -5.92
CA ASN A 66 -9.61 -11.82 -5.49
C ASN A 66 -8.81 -10.75 -4.75
N PHE A 67 -7.56 -11.07 -4.39
CA PHE A 67 -6.66 -10.18 -3.66
C PHE A 67 -5.51 -9.69 -4.54
N VAL A 68 -4.75 -10.62 -5.12
CA VAL A 68 -3.62 -10.32 -5.98
C VAL A 68 -3.56 -11.31 -7.15
N LYS A 69 -3.21 -10.82 -8.34
CA LYS A 69 -2.90 -11.63 -9.53
C LYS A 69 -1.45 -11.39 -9.89
N ARG A 70 -0.74 -12.45 -10.31
CA ARG A 70 0.70 -12.41 -10.61
C ARG A 70 0.97 -12.97 -11.99
N PHE A 71 1.81 -12.27 -12.74
CA PHE A 71 2.14 -12.60 -14.12
C PHE A 71 3.63 -12.48 -14.36
N SER A 72 4.21 -13.45 -15.08
CA SER A 72 5.56 -13.36 -15.64
C SER A 72 5.49 -12.83 -17.07
N MET A 73 6.39 -11.92 -17.38
CA MET A 73 6.60 -11.34 -18.71
C MET A 73 8.00 -11.69 -19.24
N ASN A 74 8.54 -12.83 -18.82
CA ASN A 74 9.93 -13.22 -19.12
C ASN A 74 10.19 -13.41 -20.62
N SER A 75 9.16 -13.67 -21.42
CA SER A 75 9.26 -13.67 -22.89
C SER A 75 9.75 -12.33 -23.47
N LYS A 76 9.52 -11.22 -22.76
CA LYS A 76 9.92 -9.86 -23.19
C LYS A 76 11.23 -9.38 -22.61
N VAL A 77 11.78 -10.09 -21.64
CA VAL A 77 13.01 -9.68 -20.95
C VAL A 77 14.16 -9.47 -21.93
N GLN A 78 14.33 -10.36 -22.91
CA GLN A 78 15.37 -10.20 -23.93
C GLN A 78 15.14 -8.96 -24.81
N ALA A 79 13.91 -8.74 -25.28
CA ALA A 79 13.58 -7.60 -26.12
C ALA A 79 13.74 -6.26 -25.38
N VAL A 80 13.26 -6.19 -24.13
CA VAL A 80 13.46 -5.02 -23.25
C VAL A 80 14.94 -4.75 -23.04
N ARG A 81 15.73 -5.81 -22.78
CA ARG A 81 17.18 -5.70 -22.61
C ARG A 81 17.86 -5.18 -23.87
N GLU A 82 17.51 -5.71 -25.05
CA GLU A 82 18.09 -5.29 -26.32
C GLU A 82 17.71 -3.85 -26.68
N ASN A 83 16.46 -3.45 -26.45
CA ASN A 83 16.00 -2.08 -26.68
C ASN A 83 16.69 -1.09 -25.72
N TRP A 84 16.77 -1.43 -24.44
CA TRP A 84 17.47 -0.62 -23.45
C TRP A 84 18.96 -0.53 -23.78
N ASN A 85 19.64 -1.64 -24.06
CA ASN A 85 21.04 -1.65 -24.47
C ASN A 85 21.26 -0.87 -25.78
N GLY A 86 20.33 -0.92 -26.72
CA GLY A 86 20.38 -0.18 -27.98
C GLY A 86 20.33 1.33 -27.75
N GLU A 87 19.46 1.81 -26.88
CA GLU A 87 19.39 3.24 -26.53
C GLU A 87 20.60 3.68 -25.71
N VAL A 88 20.99 2.89 -24.70
CA VAL A 88 22.21 3.12 -23.90
C VAL A 88 23.47 3.11 -24.77
N SER A 89 23.46 2.36 -25.89
CA SER A 89 24.65 2.17 -26.71
C SER A 89 25.15 3.39 -27.47
N ARG A 90 24.32 4.42 -27.58
CA ARG A 90 24.69 5.68 -28.23
C ARG A 90 25.50 6.60 -27.31
N GLU A 91 25.50 6.36 -25.99
CA GLU A 91 26.00 7.33 -24.99
C GLU A 91 26.90 6.73 -23.89
N TRP A 92 26.96 5.40 -23.67
CA TRP A 92 27.65 4.81 -22.51
C TRP A 92 28.67 3.69 -22.80
N ASN A 93 29.59 3.49 -21.83
CA ASN A 93 30.70 2.53 -21.84
C ASN A 93 30.23 1.06 -21.81
N GLN A 94 30.97 0.17 -22.47
CA GLN A 94 30.62 -1.26 -22.68
C GLN A 94 30.43 -2.04 -21.36
N GLU A 95 31.09 -1.62 -20.27
CA GLU A 95 31.12 -2.31 -18.97
C GLU A 95 29.76 -2.38 -18.26
N ILE A 96 28.91 -1.35 -18.39
CA ILE A 96 27.54 -1.37 -17.83
C ILE A 96 26.70 -2.45 -18.53
N ARG A 97 26.86 -2.63 -19.84
CA ARG A 97 26.05 -3.60 -20.60
C ARG A 97 26.25 -5.04 -20.18
N GLU A 98 27.46 -5.37 -19.70
CA GLU A 98 27.81 -6.72 -19.26
C GLU A 98 27.39 -6.98 -17.81
N ALA A 99 27.34 -5.93 -16.98
CA ALA A 99 26.97 -6.02 -15.56
C ALA A 99 25.45 -6.13 -15.32
N PHE A 100 24.62 -5.51 -16.16
CA PHE A 100 23.16 -5.49 -15.98
C PHE A 100 22.44 -6.57 -16.79
N ARG A 101 22.13 -7.69 -16.14
CA ARG A 101 21.35 -8.77 -16.73
C ARG A 101 19.94 -8.79 -16.14
N PHE A 102 18.97 -8.25 -16.87
CA PHE A 102 17.55 -8.40 -16.54
C PHE A 102 17.17 -9.86 -16.72
N ASP A 103 16.96 -10.64 -15.67
CA ASP A 103 16.72 -12.07 -15.82
C ASP A 103 15.27 -12.46 -15.47
N ASP A 104 14.50 -11.56 -14.87
CA ASP A 104 13.09 -11.79 -14.56
C ASP A 104 12.30 -10.47 -14.52
N LEU A 105 11.06 -10.52 -15.05
CA LEU A 105 10.13 -9.39 -15.12
C LEU A 105 8.72 -9.88 -14.77
N GLN A 106 8.14 -9.31 -13.72
CA GLN A 106 6.84 -9.74 -13.23
C GLN A 106 5.91 -8.58 -12.91
N LEU A 107 4.61 -8.83 -13.04
CA LEU A 107 3.56 -7.90 -12.69
C LEU A 107 2.70 -8.48 -11.57
N PHE A 108 2.57 -7.73 -10.48
CA PHE A 108 1.64 -7.98 -9.39
C PHE A 108 0.50 -6.97 -9.49
N ILE A 109 -0.74 -7.44 -9.57
CA ILE A 109 -1.93 -6.59 -9.67
C ILE A 109 -2.77 -6.82 -8.42
N PHE A 110 -3.00 -5.78 -7.64
CA PHE A 110 -3.85 -5.85 -6.45
C PHE A 110 -5.24 -5.30 -6.75
N HIS A 111 -6.25 -5.80 -6.05
CA HIS A 111 -7.65 -5.50 -6.31
C HIS A 111 -8.11 -4.03 -6.12
N ASN A 112 -7.22 -3.13 -5.72
CA ASN A 112 -7.54 -1.76 -5.31
C ASN A 112 -6.94 -0.67 -6.21
N GLY A 113 -6.53 -1.01 -7.44
CA GLY A 113 -5.96 -0.04 -8.38
C GLY A 113 -4.44 0.12 -8.28
N ILE A 114 -3.77 -0.63 -7.39
CA ILE A 114 -2.31 -0.68 -7.28
C ILE A 114 -1.78 -1.89 -8.04
N ALA A 115 -0.69 -1.69 -8.77
CA ALA A 115 0.12 -2.77 -9.30
C ALA A 115 1.61 -2.52 -8.99
N PHE A 116 2.43 -3.56 -9.11
CA PHE A 116 3.88 -3.45 -9.02
C PHE A 116 4.50 -4.19 -10.19
N LEU A 117 5.42 -3.52 -10.87
CA LEU A 117 6.30 -4.13 -11.85
C LEU A 117 7.64 -4.42 -11.18
N THR A 118 8.04 -5.68 -11.14
CA THR A 118 9.32 -6.08 -10.55
C THR A 118 10.33 -6.36 -11.65
N VAL A 119 11.48 -5.69 -11.58
CA VAL A 119 12.61 -5.92 -12.49
C VAL A 119 13.73 -6.58 -11.70
N TYR A 120 14.11 -7.80 -12.06
CA TYR A 120 15.19 -8.53 -11.42
C TYR A 120 16.50 -8.39 -12.20
N ILE A 121 17.56 -8.01 -11.49
CA ILE A 121 18.92 -7.90 -12.03
C ILE A 121 19.79 -8.92 -11.32
N ALA A 122 20.30 -9.92 -12.05
CA ALA A 122 21.31 -10.84 -11.52
C ALA A 122 22.71 -10.30 -11.79
N TYR A 123 23.60 -10.42 -10.82
CA TYR A 123 24.98 -9.95 -10.93
C TYR A 123 25.92 -10.77 -10.03
N LYS A 124 27.22 -10.64 -10.27
CA LYS A 124 28.24 -11.25 -9.40
C LYS A 124 28.72 -10.24 -8.36
N ASN A 125 29.21 -10.73 -7.22
CA ASN A 125 29.69 -9.84 -6.15
C ASN A 125 30.76 -8.83 -6.61
N LYS A 126 31.61 -9.20 -7.57
CA LYS A 126 32.58 -8.27 -8.18
C LYS A 126 31.94 -7.04 -8.87
N ASP A 127 30.69 -7.18 -9.34
CA ASP A 127 29.97 -6.17 -10.13
C ASP A 127 29.09 -5.28 -9.23
N VAL A 128 29.10 -5.46 -7.90
CA VAL A 128 28.26 -4.71 -6.96
C VAL A 128 28.48 -3.20 -7.03
N GLY A 129 29.69 -2.76 -7.37
CA GLY A 129 30.00 -1.34 -7.58
C GLY A 129 29.21 -0.73 -8.74
N GLU A 130 28.92 -1.50 -9.80
CA GLU A 130 28.06 -1.05 -10.90
C GLU A 130 26.61 -0.91 -10.44
N ILE A 131 26.11 -1.91 -9.72
CA ILE A 131 24.75 -1.89 -9.17
C ILE A 131 24.57 -0.69 -8.23
N TYR A 132 25.53 -0.44 -7.34
CA TYR A 132 25.53 0.73 -6.46
C TYR A 132 25.43 2.03 -7.27
N ARG A 133 26.23 2.17 -8.33
CA ARG A 133 26.23 3.37 -9.18
C ARG A 133 24.93 3.54 -9.95
N PHE A 134 24.33 2.45 -10.43
CA PHE A 134 23.06 2.48 -11.15
C PHE A 134 21.89 2.84 -10.25
N ILE A 135 21.80 2.27 -9.04
CA ILE A 135 20.71 2.58 -8.10
C ILE A 135 20.89 3.97 -7.47
N ASN A 136 22.14 4.33 -7.17
CA ASN A 136 22.52 5.59 -6.54
C ASN A 136 21.75 5.90 -5.23
N PRO A 137 21.86 5.05 -4.19
CA PRO A 137 21.01 5.13 -3.00
C PRO A 137 21.35 6.28 -2.04
N GLY A 138 22.59 6.81 -2.04
CA GLY A 138 23.11 7.53 -0.86
C GLY A 138 23.66 8.94 -1.06
N TYR A 139 24.07 9.33 -2.27
CA TYR A 139 24.69 10.65 -2.48
C TYR A 139 24.18 11.23 -3.79
N VAL A 140 23.73 12.49 -3.76
CA VAL A 140 23.49 13.25 -4.99
C VAL A 140 24.88 13.50 -5.57
N ASP A 141 25.36 12.55 -6.37
CA ASP A 141 26.44 12.82 -7.30
C ASP A 141 25.86 13.75 -8.38
N GLU A 142 25.82 15.04 -8.06
CA GLU A 142 25.32 16.12 -8.93
C GLU A 142 26.05 16.15 -10.28
N ASN A 143 27.23 15.54 -10.35
CA ASN A 143 28.04 15.41 -11.56
C ASN A 143 27.62 14.25 -12.48
N SER A 144 26.42 13.67 -12.31
CA SER A 144 25.98 12.49 -13.08
C SER A 144 24.68 12.68 -13.84
N GLU A 145 24.60 13.76 -14.64
CA GLU A 145 23.55 13.91 -15.68
C GLU A 145 23.38 12.61 -16.48
N ASP A 146 24.49 11.97 -16.85
CA ASP A 146 24.51 10.71 -17.59
C ASP A 146 23.74 9.57 -16.89
N LYS A 147 23.79 9.46 -15.55
CA LYS A 147 23.19 8.34 -14.80
C LYS A 147 21.67 8.44 -14.73
N LYS A 148 21.19 9.68 -14.57
CA LYS A 148 19.78 10.00 -14.67
C LYS A 148 19.25 9.55 -16.04
N THR A 149 20.02 9.76 -17.11
CA THR A 149 19.67 9.29 -18.46
C THR A 149 19.51 7.77 -18.55
N VAL A 150 20.39 6.96 -17.94
CA VAL A 150 20.27 5.48 -18.01
C VAL A 150 19.01 4.96 -17.30
N GLN A 151 18.71 5.54 -16.14
CA GLN A 151 17.50 5.23 -15.38
C GLN A 151 16.24 5.65 -16.15
N ASP A 152 16.24 6.87 -16.70
CA ASP A 152 15.14 7.40 -17.49
C ASP A 152 14.89 6.54 -18.75
N LEU A 153 15.94 6.14 -19.46
CA LEU A 153 15.86 5.23 -20.61
C LEU A 153 15.24 3.87 -20.25
N LEU A 154 15.56 3.30 -19.07
CA LEU A 154 14.92 2.06 -18.62
C LEU A 154 13.41 2.27 -18.43
N LEU A 155 13.02 3.36 -17.76
CA LEU A 155 11.61 3.69 -17.54
C LEU A 155 10.86 3.88 -18.87
N GLU A 156 11.47 4.55 -19.85
CA GLU A 156 10.89 4.75 -21.19
C GLU A 156 10.68 3.42 -21.94
N VAL A 157 11.65 2.52 -21.90
CA VAL A 157 11.52 1.19 -22.52
C VAL A 157 10.41 0.38 -21.83
N LEU A 158 10.32 0.42 -20.50
CA LEU A 158 9.26 -0.26 -19.76
C LEU A 158 7.87 0.34 -20.08
N GLU A 159 7.74 1.66 -20.16
CA GLU A 159 6.50 2.31 -20.59
C GLU A 159 6.10 1.88 -22.01
N LYS A 160 7.03 1.93 -22.95
CA LYS A 160 6.77 1.66 -24.37
C LYS A 160 6.41 0.19 -24.63
N ASP A 161 7.18 -0.73 -24.06
CA ASP A 161 7.10 -2.14 -24.41
C ASP A 161 6.19 -2.91 -23.44
N ILE A 162 6.26 -2.62 -22.13
CA ILE A 162 5.55 -3.37 -21.10
C ILE A 162 4.15 -2.79 -20.84
N PHE A 163 3.99 -1.48 -20.70
CA PHE A 163 2.64 -0.94 -20.41
C PHE A 163 1.69 -1.18 -21.58
N ARG A 164 2.21 -1.08 -22.82
CA ARG A 164 1.46 -1.42 -24.03
C ARG A 164 1.06 -2.90 -24.07
N LEU A 165 1.96 -3.79 -23.64
CA LEU A 165 1.65 -5.22 -23.54
C LEU A 165 0.56 -5.48 -22.50
N ILE A 166 0.66 -4.85 -21.32
CA ILE A 166 -0.36 -4.93 -20.26
C ILE A 166 -1.71 -4.47 -20.79
N GLN A 167 -1.78 -3.32 -21.45
CA GLN A 167 -3.01 -2.82 -22.03
C GLN A 167 -3.59 -3.77 -23.08
N LYS A 168 -2.76 -4.31 -23.97
CA LYS A 168 -3.20 -5.19 -25.07
C LYS A 168 -3.67 -6.56 -24.59
N LYS A 169 -2.99 -7.16 -23.59
CA LYS A 169 -3.20 -8.55 -23.18
C LYS A 169 -4.02 -8.69 -21.90
N ILE A 170 -3.82 -7.78 -20.95
CA ILE A 170 -4.47 -7.79 -19.64
C ILE A 170 -5.69 -6.85 -19.63
N GLY A 171 -5.70 -5.83 -20.51
CA GLY A 171 -6.82 -4.88 -20.61
C GLY A 171 -6.78 -3.75 -19.57
N LEU A 172 -5.64 -3.54 -18.92
CA LEU A 172 -5.46 -2.48 -17.93
C LEU A 172 -4.64 -1.32 -18.50
N ASP A 173 -5.11 -0.11 -18.24
CA ASP A 173 -4.32 1.09 -18.47
C ASP A 173 -3.47 1.36 -17.23
N VAL A 174 -2.14 1.34 -17.37
CA VAL A 174 -1.20 1.46 -16.26
C VAL A 174 -0.35 2.73 -16.38
N SER A 175 -0.03 3.32 -15.25
CA SER A 175 0.88 4.46 -15.13
C SER A 175 1.78 4.26 -13.93
N TRP A 176 2.91 4.97 -13.89
CA TRP A 176 3.68 5.09 -12.66
C TRP A 176 2.81 5.63 -11.52
N PHE A 177 3.15 5.25 -10.29
CA PHE A 177 2.41 5.70 -9.12
C PHE A 177 2.57 7.20 -8.87
N THR A 178 3.75 7.76 -9.18
CA THR A 178 3.99 9.20 -9.20
C THR A 178 3.38 9.81 -10.47
N GLN A 179 2.60 10.89 -10.31
CA GLN A 179 1.79 11.44 -11.41
C GLN A 179 2.44 12.63 -12.13
N ASP A 180 3.51 13.20 -11.58
CA ASP A 180 4.18 14.36 -12.15
C ASP A 180 5.38 13.95 -13.03
N SER A 181 5.45 14.53 -14.22
CA SER A 181 6.52 14.25 -15.20
C SER A 181 7.90 14.63 -14.69
N GLU A 182 8.02 15.68 -13.86
CA GLU A 182 9.31 16.08 -13.28
C GLU A 182 9.79 15.12 -12.19
N SER A 183 8.86 14.37 -11.60
CA SER A 183 9.10 13.40 -10.53
C SER A 183 9.46 12.00 -11.04
N LYS A 184 9.36 11.73 -12.34
CA LYS A 184 9.72 10.41 -12.94
C LYS A 184 11.15 9.98 -12.62
N LYS A 185 12.09 10.93 -12.59
CA LYS A 185 13.50 10.72 -12.26
C LYS A 185 13.76 10.11 -10.88
N TYR A 186 12.76 10.12 -9.99
CA TYR A 186 12.88 9.56 -8.64
C TYR A 186 12.33 8.13 -8.54
N ILE A 187 11.65 7.60 -9.57
CA ILE A 187 10.98 6.30 -9.50
C ILE A 187 11.94 5.18 -9.12
N ILE A 188 13.12 5.09 -9.77
CA ILE A 188 14.11 4.06 -9.46
C ILE A 188 14.75 4.30 -8.09
N LYS A 189 14.99 5.57 -7.72
CA LYS A 189 15.59 5.95 -6.45
C LYS A 189 14.69 5.62 -5.25
N GLU A 190 13.38 5.81 -5.40
CA GLU A 190 12.37 5.58 -4.37
C GLU A 190 11.77 4.17 -4.41
N ALA A 191 12.10 3.37 -5.44
CA ALA A 191 11.68 1.99 -5.54
C ALA A 191 12.17 1.20 -4.33
N TYR A 192 11.26 0.46 -3.70
CA TYR A 192 11.66 -0.48 -2.67
C TYR A 192 12.46 -1.61 -3.31
N ARG A 193 13.52 -2.06 -2.63
CA ARG A 193 14.45 -3.05 -3.20
C ARG A 193 14.47 -4.32 -2.36
N LEU A 194 14.56 -5.45 -3.04
CA LEU A 194 14.85 -6.74 -2.41
C LEU A 194 16.19 -7.23 -2.96
N ASN A 195 17.24 -7.15 -2.15
CA ASN A 195 18.57 -7.65 -2.48
C ASN A 195 18.74 -9.08 -1.96
N ILE A 196 19.43 -9.91 -2.74
CA ILE A 196 19.71 -11.30 -2.38
C ILE A 196 21.15 -11.66 -2.67
N SER A 197 21.72 -12.54 -1.85
CA SER A 197 23.07 -13.08 -2.03
C SER A 197 23.14 -14.55 -1.66
N ALA A 198 23.87 -15.33 -2.47
CA ALA A 198 24.13 -16.74 -2.23
C ALA A 198 25.44 -16.91 -1.46
N LEU A 199 25.35 -17.23 -0.18
CA LEU A 199 26.50 -17.47 0.67
C LEU A 199 27.13 -18.84 0.38
N PRO A 200 28.47 -18.97 0.47
CA PRO A 200 29.14 -20.23 0.20
C PRO A 200 28.85 -21.32 1.24
N LYS A 201 28.54 -20.92 2.48
CA LYS A 201 28.27 -21.84 3.60
C LYS A 201 27.29 -21.22 4.60
N ARG A 202 26.68 -22.07 5.43
CA ARG A 202 25.88 -21.65 6.58
C ARG A 202 26.78 -21.11 7.70
N SER A 203 26.21 -20.51 8.73
CA SER A 203 26.97 -19.93 9.85
C SER A 203 26.44 -20.38 11.21
N GLU A 204 27.31 -20.75 12.14
CA GLU A 204 26.95 -21.00 13.54
C GLU A 204 26.64 -19.69 14.29
N ASP A 205 27.23 -18.59 13.84
CA ASP A 205 27.08 -17.25 14.40
C ASP A 205 26.10 -16.41 13.56
N ASN A 206 25.01 -15.98 14.19
CA ASN A 206 24.01 -15.14 13.52
C ASN A 206 24.52 -13.70 13.27
N GLY A 207 25.49 -13.21 14.06
CA GLY A 207 26.08 -11.89 13.90
C GLY A 207 26.83 -11.77 12.58
N ILE A 208 27.49 -12.85 12.15
CA ILE A 208 28.13 -12.93 10.83
C ILE A 208 27.07 -12.82 9.73
N LEU A 209 25.97 -13.57 9.78
CA LEU A 209 24.93 -13.49 8.75
C LEU A 209 24.26 -12.11 8.69
N LYS A 210 23.98 -11.50 9.85
CA LYS A 210 23.45 -10.13 9.91
C LYS A 210 24.39 -9.14 9.23
N ARG A 211 25.69 -9.27 9.46
CA ARG A 211 26.71 -8.41 8.82
C ARG A 211 26.81 -8.63 7.32
N LEU A 212 26.67 -9.88 6.87
CA LEU A 212 26.60 -10.19 5.44
C LEU A 212 25.35 -9.59 4.80
N ALA A 213 24.18 -9.75 5.44
CA ALA A 213 22.94 -9.11 4.99
C ALA A 213 23.06 -7.58 4.96
N TYR A 214 23.72 -6.98 5.96
CA TYR A 214 24.00 -5.55 5.99
C TYR A 214 24.93 -5.08 4.86
N ASN A 215 25.97 -5.83 4.53
CA ASN A 215 26.80 -5.54 3.35
C ASN A 215 25.97 -5.62 2.05
N GLY A 216 25.01 -6.55 2.00
CA GLY A 216 23.99 -6.60 0.96
C GLY A 216 23.23 -5.28 0.85
N HIS A 217 22.77 -4.77 1.99
CA HIS A 217 21.99 -3.52 2.10
C HIS A 217 22.77 -2.29 1.66
N ARG A 218 24.03 -2.21 2.08
CA ARG A 218 24.92 -1.11 1.66
C ARG A 218 25.36 -1.21 0.21
N LEU A 219 24.96 -2.24 -0.54
CA LEU A 219 25.39 -2.53 -1.91
C LEU A 219 26.93 -2.46 -2.04
N ILE A 220 27.63 -3.11 -1.11
CA ILE A 220 29.10 -3.24 -1.10
C ILE A 220 29.52 -4.70 -1.25
N ASP A 221 30.82 -4.95 -1.42
CA ASP A 221 31.38 -6.31 -1.42
C ASP A 221 30.94 -7.07 -0.17
N ILE A 222 30.26 -8.20 -0.37
CA ILE A 222 29.69 -9.03 0.70
C ILE A 222 30.76 -9.51 1.69
N THR A 223 32.02 -9.59 1.26
CA THR A 223 33.14 -10.08 2.07
C THR A 223 33.76 -9.01 2.97
N ARG A 224 33.40 -7.74 2.78
CA ARG A 224 33.97 -6.61 3.52
C ARG A 224 33.61 -6.71 5.00
N ASP A 225 34.58 -6.42 5.86
CA ASP A 225 34.35 -6.35 7.30
C ASP A 225 33.83 -4.95 7.70
N PHE A 226 32.62 -4.61 7.24
CA PHE A 226 32.01 -3.30 7.47
C PHE A 226 31.04 -3.33 8.65
N VAL A 227 31.06 -2.29 9.49
CA VAL A 227 30.08 -2.00 10.56
C VAL A 227 29.84 -0.50 10.52
N ASP A 228 28.58 -0.13 10.69
CA ASP A 228 28.15 1.24 10.88
C ASP A 228 27.09 1.24 11.97
N GLU A 229 27.37 1.95 13.07
CA GLU A 229 26.45 2.08 14.20
C GLU A 229 25.54 3.31 14.04
N SER A 230 25.76 4.15 13.02
CA SER A 230 25.00 5.39 12.82
C SER A 230 23.68 5.18 12.09
N GLU A 231 23.49 4.04 11.41
CA GLU A 231 22.25 3.71 10.73
C GLU A 231 21.26 3.10 11.73
N GLU A 232 20.46 3.97 12.36
CA GLU A 232 19.52 3.59 13.43
C GLU A 232 18.24 2.90 12.91
N ASP A 233 17.96 2.95 11.60
CA ASP A 233 16.74 2.41 10.98
C ASP A 233 16.90 1.03 10.33
N VAL A 234 17.82 0.20 10.86
CA VAL A 234 18.04 -1.18 10.40
C VAL A 234 17.56 -2.20 11.41
N GLU A 235 16.60 -3.03 11.00
CA GLU A 235 16.14 -4.19 11.77
C GLU A 235 16.68 -5.48 11.14
N TYR A 236 16.93 -6.50 11.96
CA TYR A 236 17.44 -7.78 11.50
C TYR A 236 16.50 -8.92 11.84
N ALA A 237 16.28 -9.82 10.87
CA ALA A 237 15.66 -11.12 11.11
C ALA A 237 16.58 -12.23 10.64
N THR A 238 16.45 -13.41 11.24
CA THR A 238 17.28 -14.57 10.93
C THR A 238 16.43 -15.82 10.83
N GLY A 239 16.86 -16.76 10.00
CA GLY A 239 16.34 -18.13 10.05
C GLY A 239 16.49 -18.75 11.43
N ALA A 240 15.65 -19.72 11.77
CA ALA A 240 15.90 -20.56 12.93
C ALA A 240 17.24 -21.29 12.75
N LYS A 241 17.96 -21.48 13.86
CA LYS A 241 19.13 -22.36 13.87
C LYS A 241 18.63 -23.78 13.64
N ASP A 242 19.17 -24.44 12.63
CA ASP A 242 18.79 -25.81 12.32
C ASP A 242 19.30 -26.73 13.43
N VAL A 243 18.46 -27.68 13.84
CA VAL A 243 18.71 -28.52 15.01
C VAL A 243 19.73 -29.61 14.70
N ASP A 244 19.78 -30.05 13.45
CA ASP A 244 20.62 -31.17 13.03
C ASP A 244 22.03 -30.68 12.66
N ASP A 245 22.11 -29.55 11.97
CA ASP A 245 23.40 -29.00 11.55
C ASP A 245 23.95 -27.90 12.47
N GLU A 246 23.17 -27.37 13.42
CA GLU A 246 23.55 -26.25 14.30
C GLU A 246 24.05 -25.01 13.55
N HIS A 247 23.54 -24.74 12.35
CA HIS A 247 23.86 -23.54 11.60
C HIS A 247 22.59 -22.79 11.18
N TYR A 248 22.71 -21.47 11.15
CA TYR A 248 21.74 -20.56 10.58
C TYR A 248 21.80 -20.62 9.04
N GLY A 249 20.63 -20.79 8.43
CA GLY A 249 20.48 -20.88 6.98
C GLY A 249 20.39 -19.53 6.27
N TRP A 250 19.94 -18.46 6.95
CA TRP A 250 19.81 -17.14 6.34
C TRP A 250 19.68 -16.02 7.38
N ALA A 251 19.96 -14.78 6.96
CA ALA A 251 19.58 -13.56 7.66
C ALA A 251 19.15 -12.49 6.67
N CYS A 252 18.38 -11.51 7.14
CA CYS A 252 18.09 -10.31 6.39
C CYS A 252 18.30 -9.04 7.23
N ALA A 253 18.71 -7.97 6.55
CA ALA A 253 18.70 -6.61 7.03
C ALA A 253 17.51 -5.90 6.38
N ILE A 254 16.72 -5.18 7.16
CA ILE A 254 15.46 -4.57 6.74
C ILE A 254 15.56 -3.08 7.05
N THR A 255 15.23 -2.24 6.08
CA THR A 255 15.15 -0.78 6.21
C THR A 255 13.88 -0.23 5.58
N SER A 256 13.69 1.08 5.69
CA SER A 256 12.60 1.82 5.06
C SER A 256 12.67 1.84 3.52
N GLN A 257 13.82 1.51 2.93
CA GLN A 257 14.06 1.54 1.48
C GLN A 257 14.25 0.16 0.87
N GLU A 258 14.67 -0.83 1.66
CA GLU A 258 14.99 -2.14 1.12
C GLU A 258 15.05 -3.25 2.18
N ILE A 259 15.03 -4.48 1.69
CA ILE A 259 15.32 -5.69 2.46
C ILE A 259 16.41 -6.49 1.75
N SER A 260 17.44 -6.89 2.50
CA SER A 260 18.64 -7.54 1.98
C SER A 260 18.85 -8.90 2.62
N TYR A 261 18.70 -9.97 1.85
CA TYR A 261 18.88 -11.34 2.31
C TYR A 261 20.26 -11.91 1.97
N ALA A 262 20.79 -12.69 2.90
CA ALA A 262 21.96 -13.53 2.71
C ALA A 262 21.58 -14.98 2.99
N TYR A 263 21.52 -15.79 1.93
CA TYR A 263 21.09 -17.19 2.01
C TYR A 263 22.28 -18.14 1.97
N GLY A 264 22.42 -18.93 3.03
CA GLY A 264 23.29 -20.10 3.04
C GLY A 264 22.75 -21.24 2.16
N PRO A 265 23.58 -22.27 1.92
CA PRO A 265 23.13 -23.53 1.36
C PRO A 265 21.95 -24.14 2.13
N GLY A 266 21.13 -24.92 1.42
CA GLY A 266 20.06 -25.70 2.05
C GLY A 266 20.60 -26.71 3.09
N PRO A 267 19.74 -27.23 3.98
CA PRO A 267 20.15 -28.21 4.99
C PRO A 267 20.91 -29.39 4.38
N GLY A 268 22.04 -29.77 4.98
CA GLY A 268 22.90 -30.86 4.50
C GLY A 268 23.60 -30.60 3.15
N LYS A 269 23.49 -29.39 2.58
CA LYS A 269 24.19 -29.00 1.34
C LYS A 269 25.41 -28.15 1.67
N ASN A 270 26.51 -28.42 0.99
CA ASN A 270 27.77 -27.66 1.14
C ASN A 270 28.09 -26.79 -0.07
N LYS A 271 27.13 -26.60 -0.98
CA LYS A 271 27.29 -25.79 -2.18
C LYS A 271 26.38 -24.57 -2.12
N PRO A 272 26.88 -23.36 -2.44
CA PRO A 272 26.05 -22.17 -2.57
C PRO A 272 24.91 -22.40 -3.57
N LEU A 273 23.82 -21.66 -3.36
CA LEU A 273 22.74 -21.57 -4.35
C LEU A 273 23.31 -21.01 -5.65
N ASN A 274 22.98 -21.64 -6.78
CA ASN A 274 23.22 -21.05 -8.09
C ASN A 274 22.20 -19.93 -8.36
N ALA A 275 22.41 -19.13 -9.42
CA ALA A 275 21.50 -18.04 -9.80
C ALA A 275 20.01 -18.44 -9.83
N THR A 276 19.66 -19.57 -10.46
CA THR A 276 18.26 -20.04 -10.53
C THR A 276 17.70 -20.46 -9.16
N GLY A 277 18.51 -21.13 -8.33
CA GLY A 277 18.11 -21.53 -6.98
C GLY A 277 17.99 -20.32 -6.04
N LEU A 278 18.84 -19.32 -6.22
CA LEU A 278 18.78 -18.04 -5.50
C LEU A 278 17.51 -17.27 -5.85
N LEU A 279 17.19 -17.17 -7.14
CA LEU A 279 15.95 -16.56 -7.63
C LEU A 279 14.73 -17.27 -7.04
N GLY A 280 14.67 -18.60 -7.16
CA GLY A 280 13.56 -19.40 -6.64
C GLY A 280 13.39 -19.31 -5.12
N ARG A 281 14.47 -19.15 -4.35
CA ARG A 281 14.38 -18.93 -2.90
C ARG A 281 13.80 -17.56 -2.56
N ALA A 282 14.14 -16.54 -3.33
CA ALA A 282 13.71 -15.16 -3.09
C ALA A 282 12.23 -14.90 -3.42
N GLU A 283 11.57 -15.82 -4.12
CA GLU A 283 10.20 -15.64 -4.61
C GLU A 283 9.15 -15.48 -3.50
N GLU A 284 9.29 -16.25 -2.43
CA GLU A 284 8.41 -16.15 -1.27
C GLU A 284 8.65 -14.84 -0.52
N ASP A 285 9.92 -14.47 -0.34
CA ASP A 285 10.32 -13.20 0.29
C ASP A 285 9.89 -11.98 -0.54
N LEU A 286 9.87 -12.10 -1.87
CA LEU A 286 9.32 -11.09 -2.77
C LEU A 286 7.82 -10.90 -2.54
N LEU A 287 7.04 -11.99 -2.46
CA LEU A 287 5.61 -11.89 -2.15
C LEU A 287 5.36 -11.24 -0.78
N LEU A 288 6.15 -11.61 0.23
CA LEU A 288 6.05 -11.02 1.56
C LEU A 288 6.24 -9.50 1.50
N THR A 289 7.25 -9.06 0.74
CA THR A 289 7.56 -7.65 0.50
C THR A 289 6.44 -6.97 -0.29
N MET A 290 5.88 -7.62 -1.33
CA MET A 290 4.74 -7.08 -2.10
C MET A 290 3.52 -6.81 -1.23
N ILE A 291 3.21 -7.67 -0.25
CA ILE A 291 2.07 -7.47 0.65
C ILE A 291 2.25 -6.19 1.49
N VAL A 292 3.45 -5.96 2.01
CA VAL A 292 3.74 -4.74 2.78
C VAL A 292 3.76 -3.50 1.88
N MET A 293 4.34 -3.59 0.69
CA MET A 293 4.29 -2.50 -0.28
C MET A 293 2.86 -2.16 -0.67
N TYR A 294 2.02 -3.16 -0.94
CA TYR A 294 0.59 -2.97 -1.15
C TYR A 294 -0.04 -2.18 -0.01
N GLN A 295 0.24 -2.53 1.24
CA GLN A 295 -0.30 -1.80 2.40
C GLN A 295 0.18 -0.35 2.44
N LYS A 296 1.49 -0.12 2.28
CA LYS A 296 2.12 1.21 2.23
C LYS A 296 1.48 2.10 1.17
N TYR A 297 1.43 1.65 -0.09
CA TYR A 297 0.90 2.43 -1.20
C TYR A 297 -0.62 2.60 -1.10
N THR A 298 -1.34 1.64 -0.50
CA THR A 298 -2.77 1.81 -0.21
C THR A 298 -3.01 2.92 0.82
N CYS A 299 -2.20 2.97 1.88
CA CYS A 299 -2.26 4.08 2.84
C CYS A 299 -1.98 5.43 2.17
N MET A 300 -1.02 5.50 1.25
CA MET A 300 -0.73 6.71 0.48
C MET A 300 -1.93 7.14 -0.39
N ILE A 301 -2.60 6.21 -1.08
CA ILE A 301 -3.82 6.49 -1.85
C ILE A 301 -4.93 7.04 -0.93
N PHE A 302 -5.13 6.46 0.25
CA PHE A 302 -6.12 6.97 1.19
C PHE A 302 -5.80 8.39 1.65
N ASN A 303 -4.53 8.66 1.99
CA ASN A 303 -4.09 10.00 2.36
C ASN A 303 -4.34 11.02 1.23
N GLU A 304 -4.05 10.67 -0.03
CA GLU A 304 -4.35 11.51 -1.20
C GLU A 304 -5.86 11.74 -1.38
N LYS A 305 -6.68 10.67 -1.34
CA LYS A 305 -8.15 10.76 -1.47
C LYS A 305 -8.76 11.62 -0.36
N ILE A 306 -8.32 11.44 0.90
CA ILE A 306 -8.77 12.25 2.04
C ILE A 306 -8.43 13.71 1.78
N HIS A 307 -7.18 14.01 1.40
CA HIS A 307 -6.74 15.38 1.11
C HIS A 307 -7.56 16.04 -0.02
N GLN A 308 -7.77 15.34 -1.13
CA GLN A 308 -8.58 15.83 -2.25
C GLN A 308 -10.04 16.11 -1.84
N SER A 309 -10.61 15.29 -0.95
CA SER A 309 -11.98 15.48 -0.45
C SER A 309 -12.16 16.74 0.40
N PHE A 310 -11.07 17.27 0.98
CA PHE A 310 -11.07 18.51 1.76
C PHE A 310 -10.82 19.76 0.91
N ILE A 311 -9.94 19.66 -0.10
CA ILE A 311 -9.54 20.80 -0.94
C ILE A 311 -10.54 21.07 -2.07
N ASN A 312 -11.10 20.03 -2.69
CA ASN A 312 -12.00 20.23 -3.82
C ASN A 312 -13.35 20.74 -3.30
N GLY A 313 -13.70 21.98 -3.66
CA GLY A 313 -14.96 22.67 -3.35
C GLY A 313 -16.18 22.05 -4.03
N ALA A 314 -16.39 20.74 -3.88
CA ALA A 314 -17.55 20.03 -4.40
C ALA A 314 -18.83 20.45 -3.67
N ASN A 315 -19.96 20.47 -4.39
CA ASN A 315 -21.29 20.65 -3.81
C ASN A 315 -21.49 19.69 -2.63
N GLN A 316 -22.13 20.17 -1.54
CA GLN A 316 -22.28 19.44 -0.26
C GLN A 316 -22.74 17.97 -0.42
N LEU A 317 -23.71 17.70 -1.30
CA LEU A 317 -24.23 16.35 -1.54
C LEU A 317 -23.17 15.39 -2.14
N LYS A 318 -22.36 15.87 -3.09
CA LYS A 318 -21.26 15.07 -3.66
C LYS A 318 -20.15 14.85 -2.63
N LYS A 319 -19.94 15.83 -1.75
CA LYS A 319 -18.97 15.72 -0.65
C LYS A 319 -19.40 14.65 0.36
N GLU A 320 -20.68 14.60 0.75
CA GLU A 320 -21.24 13.57 1.66
C GLU A 320 -21.08 12.15 1.10
N GLU A 321 -21.47 11.92 -0.17
CA GLU A 321 -21.38 10.60 -0.80
C GLU A 321 -19.93 10.13 -0.94
N THR A 322 -19.04 11.04 -1.33
CA THR A 322 -17.59 10.76 -1.45
C THR A 322 -16.99 10.41 -0.10
N LEU A 323 -17.36 11.13 0.97
CA LEU A 323 -16.86 10.89 2.31
C LEU A 323 -17.28 9.54 2.87
N ARG A 324 -18.57 9.19 2.68
CA ARG A 324 -19.11 7.90 3.13
C ARG A 324 -18.47 6.73 2.40
N ASN A 325 -18.25 6.85 1.10
CA ASN A 325 -17.58 5.82 0.30
C ASN A 325 -16.11 5.67 0.73
N LEU A 326 -15.40 6.79 0.92
CA LEU A 326 -14.01 6.78 1.37
C LEU A 326 -13.85 6.12 2.74
N LYS A 327 -14.75 6.44 3.68
CA LYS A 327 -14.81 5.79 5.00
C LYS A 327 -15.01 4.28 4.87
N ARG A 328 -15.95 3.84 4.04
CA ARG A 328 -16.21 2.41 3.82
C ARG A 328 -14.98 1.71 3.25
N GLU A 329 -14.39 2.25 2.19
CA GLU A 329 -13.17 1.70 1.58
C GLU A 329 -12.02 1.57 2.59
N ALA A 330 -11.80 2.61 3.41
CA ALA A 330 -10.73 2.60 4.38
C ALA A 330 -10.97 1.60 5.53
N LEU A 331 -12.22 1.48 6.01
CA LEU A 331 -12.58 0.46 7.01
C LEU A 331 -12.45 -0.96 6.46
N GLU A 332 -12.84 -1.19 5.21
CA GLU A 332 -12.65 -2.48 4.53
C GLU A 332 -11.15 -2.81 4.39
N PHE A 333 -10.32 -1.84 4.05
CA PHE A 333 -8.87 -2.04 3.98
C PHE A 333 -8.26 -2.35 5.35
N VAL A 334 -8.61 -1.61 6.40
CA VAL A 334 -8.12 -1.89 7.76
C VAL A 334 -8.54 -3.29 8.20
N SER A 335 -9.78 -3.69 7.91
CA SER A 335 -10.34 -4.97 8.38
C SER A 335 -9.86 -6.18 7.56
N TYR A 336 -9.70 -6.03 6.24
CA TYR A 336 -9.48 -7.16 5.33
C TYR A 336 -8.26 -6.99 4.41
N GLY A 337 -7.77 -5.78 4.20
CA GLY A 337 -6.57 -5.49 3.41
C GLY A 337 -5.27 -5.67 4.20
N THR A 338 -5.32 -5.46 5.51
CA THR A 338 -4.18 -5.72 6.41
C THR A 338 -4.17 -7.17 6.88
N LEU A 339 -2.99 -7.66 7.31
CA LEU A 339 -2.81 -9.00 7.86
C LEU A 339 -1.95 -8.90 9.10
N ALA A 340 -2.35 -9.59 10.16
CA ALA A 340 -1.51 -9.80 11.33
C ALA A 340 -0.37 -10.78 11.00
N PRO A 341 0.80 -10.70 11.67
CA PRO A 341 1.91 -11.61 11.40
C PRO A 341 1.53 -13.11 11.47
N SER A 342 0.69 -13.51 12.43
CA SER A 342 0.21 -14.90 12.56
C SER A 342 -0.70 -15.37 11.42
N GLN A 343 -1.25 -14.43 10.63
CA GLN A 343 -2.01 -14.73 9.41
C GLN A 343 -1.10 -14.87 8.19
N ILE A 344 0.15 -14.39 8.26
CA ILE A 344 1.14 -14.50 7.19
C ILE A 344 1.80 -15.87 7.22
N SER A 345 2.40 -16.26 8.36
CA SER A 345 3.18 -17.50 8.47
C SER A 345 2.98 -18.19 9.82
N ARG A 346 3.27 -19.49 9.85
CA ARG A 346 3.44 -20.28 11.08
C ARG A 346 4.85 -20.12 11.66
N TRP A 347 5.80 -19.66 10.85
CA TRP A 347 7.19 -19.53 11.20
C TRP A 347 7.46 -18.16 11.83
N ASN A 348 7.95 -18.16 13.07
CA ASN A 348 8.14 -16.92 13.82
C ASN A 348 9.11 -15.94 13.13
N ASN A 349 10.19 -16.45 12.53
CA ASN A 349 11.15 -15.66 11.76
C ASN A 349 10.52 -14.95 10.55
N VAL A 350 9.57 -15.57 9.86
CA VAL A 350 8.83 -14.93 8.76
C VAL A 350 7.88 -13.86 9.32
N CYS A 351 7.22 -14.14 10.45
CA CYS A 351 6.39 -13.17 11.17
C CYS A 351 7.18 -11.94 11.64
N GLU A 352 8.38 -12.12 12.17
CA GLU A 352 9.25 -11.01 12.57
C GLU A 352 9.71 -10.19 11.36
N THR A 353 10.09 -10.86 10.26
CA THR A 353 10.46 -10.18 9.01
C THR A 353 9.32 -9.29 8.52
N TYR A 354 8.10 -9.82 8.49
CA TYR A 354 6.90 -9.07 8.12
C TYR A 354 6.64 -7.89 9.07
N ARG A 355 6.76 -8.10 10.39
CA ARG A 355 6.53 -7.05 11.39
C ARG A 355 7.53 -5.91 11.23
N SER A 356 8.82 -6.23 11.03
CA SER A 356 9.86 -5.23 10.78
C SER A 356 9.65 -4.49 9.47
N LEU A 357 9.25 -5.19 8.40
CA LEU A 357 8.89 -4.55 7.13
C LEU A 357 7.74 -3.55 7.31
N GLN A 358 6.68 -3.90 8.04
CA GLN A 358 5.56 -2.98 8.31
C GLN A 358 5.99 -1.76 9.12
N LYS A 359 6.77 -1.98 10.19
CA LYS A 359 7.28 -0.92 11.07
C LYS A 359 8.15 0.08 10.30
N LEU A 360 9.19 -0.41 9.63
CA LEU A 360 10.17 0.45 8.96
C LEU A 360 9.61 1.17 7.73
N ASN A 361 8.54 0.64 7.12
CA ASN A 361 7.84 1.31 6.03
C ASN A 361 6.72 2.25 6.50
N GLY A 362 6.56 2.46 7.82
CA GLY A 362 5.59 3.39 8.37
C GLY A 362 4.13 2.95 8.17
N VAL A 363 3.88 1.66 7.93
CA VAL A 363 2.53 1.16 7.60
C VAL A 363 1.61 1.29 8.80
N ASN A 364 2.09 0.97 9.99
CA ASN A 364 1.29 1.02 11.22
C ASN A 364 0.93 2.46 11.58
N GLU A 365 1.90 3.37 11.48
CA GLU A 365 1.75 4.80 11.70
C GLU A 365 0.77 5.41 10.70
N ALA A 366 0.88 5.04 9.40
CA ALA A 366 -0.04 5.51 8.38
C ALA A 366 -1.46 4.97 8.57
N LEU A 367 -1.62 3.73 9.03
CA LEU A 367 -2.93 3.16 9.37
C LEU A 367 -3.55 3.88 10.57
N GLU A 368 -2.76 4.23 11.59
CA GLU A 368 -3.22 5.02 12.72
C GLU A 368 -3.65 6.42 12.29
N GLU A 369 -2.85 7.09 11.46
CA GLU A 369 -3.17 8.41 10.89
C GLU A 369 -4.47 8.36 10.07
N ILE A 370 -4.66 7.34 9.23
CA ILE A 370 -5.89 7.14 8.47
C ILE A 370 -7.08 6.94 9.40
N SER A 371 -6.94 6.14 10.46
CA SER A 371 -7.99 5.92 11.47
C SER A 371 -8.38 7.22 12.16
N GLN A 372 -7.41 8.03 12.59
CA GLN A 372 -7.64 9.35 13.18
C GLN A 372 -8.35 10.29 12.20
N LYS A 373 -7.91 10.33 10.94
CA LYS A 373 -8.56 11.11 9.88
C LYS A 373 -10.01 10.65 9.67
N ILE A 374 -10.29 9.34 9.64
CA ILE A 374 -11.66 8.80 9.52
C ILE A 374 -12.53 9.24 10.69
N ASN A 375 -12.00 9.30 11.91
CA ASN A 375 -12.76 9.79 13.07
C ASN A 375 -13.15 11.26 12.91
N LEU A 376 -12.25 12.11 12.42
CA LEU A 376 -12.58 13.50 12.06
C LEU A 376 -13.63 13.57 10.94
N LEU A 377 -13.59 12.64 9.97
CA LEU A 377 -14.63 12.52 8.95
C LEU A 377 -16.00 12.18 9.55
N ASN A 378 -16.05 11.35 10.60
CA ASN A 378 -17.30 11.01 11.29
C ASN A 378 -17.93 12.23 11.95
N GLU A 379 -17.13 13.03 12.66
CA GLU A 379 -17.62 14.24 13.32
C GLU A 379 -18.17 15.26 12.32
N GLU A 380 -17.50 15.43 11.17
CA GLU A 380 -17.97 16.31 10.11
C GLU A 380 -19.23 15.77 9.42
N GLN A 381 -19.33 14.45 9.21
CA GLN A 381 -20.55 13.81 8.70
C GLN A 381 -21.73 14.01 9.65
N ASP A 382 -21.54 13.79 10.96
CA ASP A 382 -22.58 14.01 11.98
C ASP A 382 -23.02 15.48 12.02
N ARG A 383 -22.09 16.42 11.85
CA ARG A 383 -22.40 17.85 11.73
C ARG A 383 -23.24 18.16 10.49
N ILE A 384 -22.93 17.53 9.37
CA ILE A 384 -23.68 17.69 8.11
C ILE A 384 -25.08 17.08 8.24
N ASP A 385 -25.18 15.87 8.79
CA ASP A 385 -26.45 15.18 9.02
C ASP A 385 -27.33 15.96 10.00
N GLY A 386 -26.77 16.53 11.07
CA GLY A 386 -27.49 17.41 11.98
C GLY A 386 -28.03 18.68 11.30
N LYS A 387 -27.27 19.29 10.39
CA LYS A 387 -27.76 20.41 9.56
C LYS A 387 -28.88 19.96 8.62
N ARG A 388 -28.80 18.76 8.05
CA ARG A 388 -29.85 18.20 7.19
C ARG A 388 -31.12 17.90 7.97
N GLU A 389 -31.02 17.24 9.11
CA GLU A 389 -32.15 16.95 10.00
C GLU A 389 -32.87 18.24 10.42
N SER A 390 -32.10 19.27 10.79
CA SER A 390 -32.63 20.60 11.11
C SER A 390 -33.37 21.24 9.91
N ARG A 391 -32.81 21.17 8.70
CA ARG A 391 -33.47 21.66 7.47
C ARG A 391 -34.76 20.89 7.16
N VAL A 392 -34.74 19.56 7.25
CA VAL A 392 -35.92 18.71 7.01
C VAL A 392 -37.00 19.01 8.05
N SER A 393 -36.63 19.12 9.32
CA SER A 393 -37.53 19.52 10.40
C SER A 393 -38.16 20.90 10.15
N MET A 394 -37.36 21.87 9.69
CA MET A 394 -37.86 23.19 9.31
C MET A 394 -38.84 23.13 8.14
N ILE A 395 -38.55 22.36 7.09
CA ILE A 395 -39.45 22.14 5.95
C ILE A 395 -40.76 21.50 6.42
N ILE A 396 -40.70 20.42 7.21
CA ILE A 396 -41.89 19.78 7.79
C ILE A 396 -42.71 20.77 8.60
N THR A 397 -42.05 21.61 9.40
CA THR A 397 -42.70 22.65 10.22
C THR A 397 -43.42 23.68 9.35
N VAL A 398 -42.77 24.17 8.28
CA VAL A 398 -43.36 25.11 7.32
C VAL A 398 -44.54 24.48 6.59
N PHE A 399 -44.40 23.25 6.08
CA PHE A 399 -45.50 22.53 5.43
C PHE A 399 -46.67 22.28 6.39
N GLY A 400 -46.41 21.96 7.65
CA GLY A 400 -47.43 21.85 8.69
C GLY A 400 -48.17 23.17 8.91
N LEU A 401 -47.45 24.29 8.97
CA LEU A 401 -48.02 25.62 9.16
C LEU A 401 -48.85 26.07 7.95
N VAL A 402 -48.36 25.83 6.72
CA VAL A 402 -49.11 26.08 5.48
C VAL A 402 -50.38 25.22 5.41
N SER A 403 -50.31 23.96 5.85
CA SER A 403 -51.49 23.07 5.88
C SER A 403 -52.55 23.53 6.87
N ILE A 404 -52.14 24.03 8.04
CA ILE A 404 -53.05 24.62 9.04
C ILE A 404 -53.72 25.88 8.47
N ILE A 405 -52.96 26.77 7.83
CA ILE A 405 -53.51 27.99 7.21
C ILE A 405 -54.49 27.63 6.08
N SER A 406 -54.15 26.65 5.24
CA SER A 406 -55.03 26.19 4.16
C SER A 406 -56.35 25.62 4.69
N ALA A 407 -56.30 24.80 5.74
CA ALA A 407 -57.49 24.26 6.39
C ALA A 407 -58.35 25.36 7.03
N ALA A 408 -57.72 26.38 7.63
CA ALA A 408 -58.40 27.55 8.19
C ALA A 408 -59.07 28.42 7.10
N LEU A 409 -58.42 28.62 5.96
CA LEU A 409 -58.98 29.35 4.82
C LEU A 409 -60.14 28.59 4.17
N GLN A 410 -60.01 27.28 3.97
CA GLN A 410 -61.11 26.45 3.49
C GLN A 410 -62.32 26.53 4.44
N THR A 411 -62.10 26.40 5.75
CA THR A 411 -63.19 26.53 6.72
C THR A 411 -63.80 27.94 6.74
N LEU A 412 -63.02 28.99 6.50
CA LEU A 412 -63.52 30.37 6.38
C LEU A 412 -64.40 30.57 5.14
N ASP A 413 -64.00 30.03 3.99
CA ASP A 413 -64.82 29.99 2.76
C ASP A 413 -66.14 29.24 3.01
N TYR A 414 -66.10 28.14 3.75
CA TYR A 414 -67.29 27.37 4.14
C TYR A 414 -68.20 28.11 5.13
N ILE A 415 -67.68 28.94 6.02
CA ILE A 415 -68.50 29.75 6.95
C ILE A 415 -69.27 30.86 6.22
N SER A 416 -68.73 31.38 5.11
CA SER A 416 -69.44 32.36 4.27
C SER A 416 -70.76 31.81 3.69
N THR A 417 -70.99 30.49 3.72
CA THR A 417 -72.25 29.84 3.31
C THR A 417 -73.32 29.69 4.40
N GLY A 418 -73.07 30.15 5.64
CA GLY A 418 -74.13 30.45 6.62
C GLY A 418 -74.82 29.29 7.38
N LYS A 419 -74.22 28.10 7.50
CA LYS A 419 -74.82 26.97 8.24
C LYS A 419 -74.34 26.88 9.72
N PRO A 420 -75.23 26.89 10.74
CA PRO A 420 -74.86 26.95 12.16
C PRO A 420 -74.10 25.72 12.70
N LEU A 421 -74.34 24.52 12.16
CA LEU A 421 -73.57 23.32 12.51
C LEU A 421 -72.08 23.43 12.12
N MET A 422 -71.74 24.24 11.10
CA MET A 422 -70.36 24.41 10.64
C MET A 422 -69.59 25.44 11.46
N ILE A 423 -70.27 26.42 12.06
CA ILE A 423 -69.68 27.39 12.99
C ILE A 423 -69.17 26.68 14.25
N ILE A 424 -69.90 25.66 14.72
CA ILE A 424 -69.49 24.81 15.85
C ILE A 424 -68.22 24.02 15.49
N GLY A 425 -68.18 23.41 14.30
CA GLY A 425 -66.99 22.73 13.79
C GLY A 425 -65.76 23.65 13.75
N PHE A 426 -65.94 24.89 13.28
CA PHE A 426 -64.88 25.90 13.24
C PHE A 426 -64.34 26.29 14.61
N LEU A 427 -65.24 26.53 15.59
CA LEU A 427 -64.88 26.82 16.97
C LEU A 427 -64.06 25.69 17.59
N ILE A 428 -64.42 24.43 17.32
CA ILE A 428 -63.67 23.25 17.80
C ILE A 428 -62.26 23.22 17.20
N THR A 429 -62.11 23.46 15.90
CA THR A 429 -60.78 23.52 15.26
C THR A 429 -59.92 24.68 15.78
N ILE A 430 -60.49 25.88 15.99
CA ILE A 430 -59.75 27.02 16.55
C ILE A 430 -59.30 26.71 17.98
N VAL A 431 -60.19 26.15 18.80
CA VAL A 431 -59.86 25.77 20.18
C VAL A 431 -58.79 24.69 20.20
N ALA A 432 -58.86 23.68 19.32
CA ALA A 432 -57.83 22.66 19.20
C ALA A 432 -56.46 23.25 18.79
N ILE A 433 -56.44 24.20 17.84
CA ILE A 433 -55.22 24.90 17.43
C ILE A 433 -54.65 25.75 18.57
N LEU A 434 -55.50 26.50 19.28
CA LEU A 434 -55.09 27.31 20.43
C LEU A 434 -54.51 26.44 21.55
N VAL A 435 -55.17 25.33 21.88
CA VAL A 435 -54.70 24.36 22.89
C VAL A 435 -53.37 23.72 22.46
N PHE A 436 -53.21 23.39 21.18
CA PHE A 436 -51.96 22.85 20.65
C PHE A 436 -50.80 23.85 20.75
N PHE A 437 -51.01 25.11 20.38
CA PHE A 437 -50.00 26.17 20.56
C PHE A 437 -49.70 26.45 22.04
N LEU A 438 -50.72 26.44 22.90
CA LEU A 438 -50.52 26.58 24.35
C LEU A 438 -49.68 25.43 24.91
N TYR A 439 -49.94 24.20 24.46
CA TYR A 439 -49.17 23.02 24.83
C TYR A 439 -47.71 23.13 24.38
N LEU A 440 -47.45 23.59 23.15
CA LEU A 440 -46.09 23.80 22.65
C LEU A 440 -45.32 24.82 23.50
N ILE A 441 -45.93 25.98 23.78
CA ILE A 441 -45.34 27.04 24.63
C ILE A 441 -45.03 26.49 26.03
N LEU A 442 -45.97 25.79 26.65
CA LEU A 442 -45.78 25.18 27.98
C LEU A 442 -44.69 24.11 27.98
N SER A 443 -44.61 23.30 26.92
CA SER A 443 -43.57 22.27 26.76
C SER A 443 -42.17 22.88 26.65
N GLU A 444 -42.06 24.02 25.96
CA GLU A 444 -40.79 24.71 25.74
C GLU A 444 -40.31 25.44 26.99
N ILE A 445 -41.22 26.05 27.76
CA ILE A 445 -40.95 26.57 29.11
C ILE A 445 -40.46 25.45 30.03
N LYS A 446 -41.08 24.26 29.97
CA LYS A 446 -40.67 23.09 30.78
C LYS A 446 -39.28 22.59 30.40
N LYS A 447 -38.94 22.58 29.10
CA LYS A 447 -37.58 22.25 28.61
C LYS A 447 -36.55 23.29 29.06
N LYS A 448 -36.84 24.59 28.99
CA LYS A 448 -35.94 25.66 29.47
C LYS A 448 -35.68 25.56 30.98
N ARG A 449 -36.70 25.29 31.79
CA ARG A 449 -36.52 25.07 33.24
C ARG A 449 -35.67 23.83 33.56
N LYS A 450 -35.84 22.73 32.82
CA LYS A 450 -34.99 21.54 32.99
C LYS A 450 -33.52 21.81 32.65
N ARG A 451 -33.24 22.59 31.59
CA ARG A 451 -31.86 23.00 31.26
C ARG A 451 -31.25 23.92 32.32
N GLN A 452 -32.01 24.89 32.84
CA GLN A 452 -31.56 25.74 33.94
C GLN A 452 -31.26 24.94 35.21
N TYR A 453 -32.13 23.99 35.58
CA TYR A 453 -31.93 23.14 36.75
C TYR A 453 -30.73 22.19 36.60
N HIS A 454 -30.50 21.65 35.40
CA HIS A 454 -29.33 20.83 35.12
C HIS A 454 -28.03 21.65 35.16
N ASN A 455 -28.04 22.86 34.61
CA ASN A 455 -26.87 23.76 34.65
C ASN A 455 -26.55 24.25 36.08
N SER A 456 -27.57 24.50 36.92
CA SER A 456 -27.34 24.82 38.33
C SER A 456 -26.78 23.64 39.12
N LEU A 457 -27.22 22.40 38.83
CA LEU A 457 -26.71 21.20 39.48
C LEU A 457 -25.26 20.86 39.09
N MET A 458 -24.83 21.28 37.89
CA MET A 458 -23.45 21.11 37.42
C MET A 458 -22.52 22.17 38.04
N GLN A 459 -22.99 23.42 38.18
CA GLN A 459 -22.24 24.48 38.90
C GLN A 459 -22.04 24.17 40.39
N GLU A 460 -22.98 23.48 41.03
CA GLU A 460 -22.88 23.07 42.45
C GLU A 460 -21.95 21.86 42.67
N LYS A 461 -21.55 21.16 41.60
CA LYS A 461 -20.59 20.04 41.63
C LYS A 461 -19.16 20.43 41.25
N GLU A 462 -18.96 21.62 40.70
CA GLU A 462 -17.64 22.17 40.33
C GLU A 462 -17.07 23.13 41.40
N LEU A 463 -17.78 23.34 42.51
CA LEU A 463 -17.31 24.02 43.73
C LEU A 463 -17.05 22.98 44.82
#